data_AF-A0A9E2V2P7-F1
#
_entry.id   AF-A0A9E2V2P7-F1
#
_cell.length_a   1.000
_cell.length_b   1.000
_cell.length_c   1.000
_cell.angle_alpha   90.00
_cell.angle_beta   90.00
_cell.angle_gamma   90.00
#
_symmetry.space_group_name_H-M   'P 1'
#
loop_
_entity.id
_entity.type
_entity.pdbx_description
1 polymer ?
#
loop_
_entity_poly.entity_id
_entity_poly.type
_entity_poly.pdbx_seq_one_letter_code
_entity_poly.pdbx_strand_id
1 'polypeptide(L)'
;VFGGQWFDEDGTPTPDNEGNVAGLSFYVDNVPAAYGADAVTTFESGFGEIASAQNPFYTGQLATIIEGAWEVNLINQYAPDLDYGVAPIPYPEDQPELAGTTSVSSSTLFIPANSTHKEQAWEFMKYLLSSDAMAEFTHATSNLPSRPSLADDPIYDDLGDAFAVWLDSLTSDNIQAMASSPLASQYGEDRATAFEEIATQVTTPADALAQLASAAASYE
;
A
#
# COMPACT_ATOMS: atom_id res chain seq x y z
N VAL A 1 -1.43 9.89 -5.25
CA VAL A 1 -0.54 10.77 -6.05
C VAL A 1 -1.28 11.89 -6.81
N PHE A 2 -2.60 12.08 -6.64
CA PHE A 2 -3.37 13.18 -7.27
C PHE A 2 -3.93 14.16 -6.22
N GLY A 3 -3.29 14.29 -5.05
CA GLY A 3 -3.76 15.12 -3.95
C GLY A 3 -4.95 14.56 -3.16
N GLY A 4 -5.35 13.31 -3.44
CA GLY A 4 -6.46 12.64 -2.77
C GLY A 4 -6.19 12.30 -1.31
N GLN A 5 -7.25 12.34 -0.49
CA GLN A 5 -7.26 11.94 0.92
C GLN A 5 -8.47 11.05 1.20
N TRP A 6 -8.26 9.90 1.85
CA TRP A 6 -9.35 8.97 2.20
C TRP A 6 -10.00 9.29 3.55
N PHE A 7 -9.28 10.01 4.39
CA PHE A 7 -9.76 10.55 5.65
C PHE A 7 -9.24 11.97 5.83
N ASP A 8 -10.00 12.81 6.53
CA ASP A 8 -9.49 14.09 7.02
C ASP A 8 -8.64 13.93 8.31
N GLU A 9 -8.15 15.06 8.83
CA GLU A 9 -7.32 15.11 10.05
C GLU A 9 -8.04 14.58 11.30
N ASP A 10 -9.37 14.61 11.31
CA ASP A 10 -10.21 14.11 12.41
C ASP A 10 -10.54 12.61 12.26
N GLY A 11 -10.10 11.98 11.17
CA GLY A 11 -10.38 10.58 10.86
C GLY A 11 -11.76 10.35 10.25
N THR A 12 -12.40 11.40 9.74
CA THR A 12 -13.68 11.32 9.02
C THR A 12 -13.43 10.86 7.58
N PRO A 13 -14.17 9.86 7.06
CA PRO A 13 -14.05 9.44 5.67
C PRO A 13 -14.30 10.58 4.66
N THR A 14 -13.42 10.72 3.67
CA THR A 14 -13.51 11.73 2.59
C THR A 14 -13.39 11.10 1.19
N PRO A 15 -14.23 10.10 0.84
CA PRO A 15 -14.07 9.35 -0.41
C PRO A 15 -14.19 10.23 -1.66
N ASP A 16 -15.07 11.24 -1.63
CA ASP A 16 -15.36 12.17 -2.72
C ASP A 16 -14.38 13.34 -2.84
N ASN A 17 -13.28 13.33 -2.10
CA ASN A 17 -12.19 14.28 -2.28
C ASN A 17 -11.76 14.35 -3.76
N GLU A 18 -11.60 15.58 -4.28
CA GLU A 18 -11.33 15.82 -5.70
C GLU A 18 -10.11 15.05 -6.23
N GLY A 19 -9.08 14.86 -5.41
CA GLY A 19 -7.90 14.10 -5.78
C GLY A 19 -8.13 12.58 -5.85
N ASN A 20 -9.05 12.03 -5.06
CA ASN A 20 -9.47 10.63 -5.19
C ASN A 20 -10.25 10.43 -6.49
N VAL A 21 -11.17 11.33 -6.78
CA VAL A 21 -11.94 11.34 -8.04
C VAL A 21 -10.98 11.44 -9.23
N ALA A 22 -10.04 12.39 -9.21
CA ALA A 22 -9.05 12.57 -10.26
C ALA A 22 -8.19 11.32 -10.48
N GLY A 23 -7.72 10.67 -9.40
CA GLY A 23 -6.93 9.45 -9.51
C GLY A 23 -7.71 8.28 -10.11
N LEU A 24 -8.97 8.09 -9.70
CA LEU A 24 -9.83 7.04 -10.25
C LEU A 24 -10.28 7.35 -11.68
N SER A 25 -10.50 8.62 -12.02
CA SER A 25 -10.72 9.05 -13.41
C SER A 25 -9.51 8.77 -14.29
N PHE A 26 -8.30 9.09 -13.83
CA PHE A 26 -7.08 8.75 -14.56
C PHE A 26 -6.97 7.24 -14.80
N TYR A 27 -7.25 6.42 -13.78
CA TYR A 27 -7.31 4.96 -13.94
C TYR A 27 -8.33 4.56 -15.00
N VAL A 28 -9.58 5.03 -14.90
CA VAL A 28 -10.65 4.70 -15.85
C VAL A 28 -10.26 5.06 -17.29
N ASP A 29 -9.76 6.27 -17.50
CA ASP A 29 -9.43 6.78 -18.82
C ASP A 29 -8.28 6.01 -19.49
N ASN A 30 -7.31 5.55 -18.69
CA ASN A 30 -6.10 4.91 -19.21
C ASN A 30 -6.16 3.37 -19.19
N VAL A 31 -7.09 2.76 -18.46
CA VAL A 31 -7.19 1.31 -18.33
C VAL A 31 -8.51 0.77 -18.91
N PRO A 32 -9.67 0.79 -18.22
CA PRO A 32 -10.88 0.18 -18.76
C PRO A 32 -11.44 0.93 -19.97
N ALA A 33 -11.31 2.27 -20.07
CA ALA A 33 -11.77 3.00 -21.26
C ALA A 33 -10.88 2.75 -22.49
N ALA A 34 -9.56 2.60 -22.27
CA ALA A 34 -8.59 2.38 -23.35
C ALA A 34 -8.59 0.93 -23.87
N TYR A 35 -8.75 -0.05 -22.97
CA TYR A 35 -8.59 -1.47 -23.30
C TYR A 35 -9.88 -2.30 -23.19
N GLY A 36 -10.94 -1.73 -22.61
CA GLY A 36 -12.21 -2.40 -22.35
C GLY A 36 -12.21 -3.15 -21.02
N ALA A 37 -13.16 -2.84 -20.13
CA ALA A 37 -13.25 -3.43 -18.79
C ALA A 37 -13.24 -4.97 -18.80
N ASP A 38 -14.04 -5.63 -19.65
CA ASP A 38 -14.08 -7.10 -19.75
C ASP A 38 -12.71 -7.71 -20.15
N ALA A 39 -11.97 -7.02 -21.02
CA ALA A 39 -10.66 -7.48 -21.47
C ALA A 39 -9.62 -7.33 -20.36
N VAL A 40 -9.68 -6.23 -19.60
CA VAL A 40 -8.85 -6.00 -18.40
C VAL A 40 -9.13 -7.08 -17.36
N THR A 41 -10.40 -7.30 -16.98
CA THR A 41 -10.80 -8.34 -16.03
C THR A 41 -10.33 -9.73 -16.49
N THR A 42 -10.47 -10.03 -17.79
CA THR A 42 -9.99 -11.31 -18.35
C THR A 42 -8.47 -11.45 -18.24
N PHE A 43 -7.74 -10.38 -18.54
CA PHE A 43 -6.27 -10.35 -18.41
C PHE A 43 -5.82 -10.60 -16.98
N GLU A 44 -6.43 -9.91 -16.01
CA GLU A 44 -6.13 -10.04 -14.58
C GLU A 44 -6.49 -11.42 -14.01
N SER A 45 -7.56 -12.05 -14.51
CA SER A 45 -7.94 -13.41 -14.09
C SER A 45 -6.89 -14.49 -14.37
N GLY A 46 -5.91 -14.18 -15.23
CA GLY A 46 -4.78 -15.04 -15.55
C GLY A 46 -3.56 -14.88 -14.64
N PHE A 47 -3.62 -14.00 -13.63
CA PHE A 47 -2.50 -13.78 -12.71
C PHE A 47 -2.35 -14.91 -11.70
N GLY A 48 -1.10 -15.26 -11.38
CA GLY A 48 -0.79 -16.16 -10.29
C GLY A 48 -0.78 -15.46 -8.92
N GLU A 49 -0.59 -16.24 -7.87
CA GLU A 49 -0.46 -15.74 -6.51
C GLU A 49 0.74 -14.78 -6.37
N ILE A 50 0.57 -13.68 -5.62
CA ILE A 50 1.59 -12.63 -5.45
C ILE A 50 2.89 -13.19 -4.86
N ALA A 51 2.80 -14.01 -3.81
CA ALA A 51 3.95 -14.66 -3.19
C ALA A 51 4.29 -16.01 -3.86
N SER A 52 4.50 -15.99 -5.18
CA SER A 52 4.84 -17.20 -5.94
C SER A 52 5.68 -16.89 -7.19
N ALA A 53 6.31 -17.93 -7.75
CA ALA A 53 6.98 -17.84 -9.05
C ALA A 53 6.02 -17.60 -10.24
N GLN A 54 4.70 -17.61 -10.00
CA GLN A 54 3.67 -17.29 -10.99
C GLN A 54 3.17 -15.84 -10.87
N ASN A 55 3.75 -15.03 -9.98
CA ASN A 55 3.46 -13.61 -9.89
C ASN A 55 3.61 -12.95 -11.28
N PRO A 56 2.62 -12.16 -11.74
CA PRO A 56 2.60 -11.63 -13.10
C PRO A 56 3.73 -10.64 -13.41
N PHE A 57 4.36 -10.02 -12.40
CA PHE A 57 5.57 -9.22 -12.60
C PHE A 57 6.78 -10.12 -12.91
N TYR A 58 6.95 -11.22 -12.16
CA TYR A 58 8.08 -12.14 -12.33
C TYR A 58 8.02 -12.92 -13.63
N THR A 59 6.80 -13.24 -14.09
CA THR A 59 6.58 -13.95 -15.37
C THR A 59 6.59 -13.00 -16.57
N GLY A 60 6.75 -11.69 -16.37
CA GLY A 60 6.78 -10.68 -17.42
C GLY A 60 5.43 -10.34 -18.03
N GLN A 61 4.32 -10.68 -17.37
CA GLN A 61 2.98 -10.25 -17.76
C GLN A 61 2.73 -8.77 -17.41
N LEU A 62 3.31 -8.29 -16.29
CA LEU A 62 3.30 -6.88 -15.90
C LEU A 62 4.70 -6.29 -16.04
N ALA A 63 4.77 -5.08 -16.61
CA ALA A 63 6.03 -4.34 -16.75
C ALA A 63 6.36 -3.51 -15.49
N THR A 64 5.34 -3.10 -14.73
CA THR A 64 5.46 -2.26 -13.54
C THR A 64 4.39 -2.65 -12.51
N ILE A 65 4.74 -2.58 -11.23
CA ILE A 65 3.81 -2.80 -10.09
C ILE A 65 4.03 -1.71 -9.03
N ILE A 66 3.03 -1.48 -8.18
CA ILE A 66 3.14 -0.66 -6.97
C ILE A 66 3.16 -1.63 -5.79
N GLU A 67 4.28 -1.70 -5.07
CA GLU A 67 4.51 -2.75 -4.07
C GLU A 67 5.38 -2.26 -2.90
N GLY A 68 5.38 -3.02 -1.80
CA GLY A 68 6.17 -2.72 -0.61
C GLY A 68 7.58 -3.31 -0.60
N ALA A 69 8.38 -2.91 0.40
CA ALA A 69 9.81 -3.28 0.49
C ALA A 69 10.07 -4.79 0.62
N TRP A 70 9.10 -5.55 1.13
CA TRP A 70 9.16 -7.02 1.23
C TRP A 70 9.36 -7.69 -0.13
N GLU A 71 9.01 -7.00 -1.21
CA GLU A 71 9.15 -7.49 -2.58
C GLU A 71 10.60 -7.84 -2.93
N VAL A 72 11.59 -7.16 -2.34
CA VAL A 72 13.02 -7.54 -2.48
C VAL A 72 13.25 -8.98 -2.04
N ASN A 73 12.63 -9.41 -0.94
CA ASN A 73 12.74 -10.77 -0.44
C ASN A 73 12.03 -11.77 -1.36
N LEU A 74 10.82 -11.42 -1.83
CA LEU A 74 10.04 -12.28 -2.72
C LEU A 74 10.71 -12.46 -4.09
N ILE A 75 11.29 -11.41 -4.67
CA ILE A 75 12.07 -11.50 -5.91
C ILE A 75 13.29 -12.38 -5.70
N ASN A 76 14.06 -12.19 -4.62
CA ASN A 76 15.21 -13.05 -4.32
C ASN A 76 14.82 -14.53 -4.17
N GLN A 77 13.61 -14.82 -3.68
CA GLN A 77 13.10 -16.17 -3.51
C GLN A 77 12.57 -16.79 -4.81
N TYR A 78 11.79 -16.04 -5.58
CA TYR A 78 10.98 -16.57 -6.68
C TYR A 78 11.49 -16.21 -8.07
N ALA A 79 12.27 -15.14 -8.20
CA ALA A 79 12.79 -14.63 -9.45
C ALA A 79 14.19 -13.98 -9.28
N PRO A 80 15.20 -14.71 -8.76
CA PRO A 80 16.50 -14.12 -8.39
C PRO A 80 17.30 -13.55 -9.58
N ASP A 81 16.96 -13.97 -10.81
CA ASP A 81 17.58 -13.49 -12.04
C ASP A 81 16.76 -12.36 -12.72
N LEU A 82 15.72 -11.85 -12.06
CA LEU A 82 14.89 -10.76 -12.60
C LEU A 82 15.70 -9.45 -12.66
N ASP A 83 15.74 -8.85 -13.84
CA ASP A 83 16.28 -7.50 -14.02
C ASP A 83 15.19 -6.48 -13.69
N TYR A 84 15.26 -5.88 -12.50
CA TYR A 84 14.26 -4.93 -12.01
C TYR A 84 14.90 -3.67 -11.42
N GLY A 85 14.11 -2.61 -11.35
CA GLY A 85 14.44 -1.39 -10.64
C GLY A 85 13.27 -0.93 -9.78
N VAL A 86 13.57 -0.06 -8.82
CA VAL A 86 12.59 0.54 -7.91
C VAL A 86 12.67 2.05 -8.05
N ALA A 87 11.52 2.72 -8.05
CA ALA A 87 11.42 4.17 -8.12
C ALA A 87 10.22 4.65 -7.27
N PRO A 88 10.21 5.91 -6.83
CA PRO A 88 9.03 6.51 -6.19
C PRO A 88 7.80 6.42 -7.09
N ILE A 89 6.61 6.36 -6.48
CA ILE A 89 5.35 6.36 -7.23
C ILE A 89 5.26 7.65 -8.07
N PRO A 90 4.99 7.56 -9.39
CA PRO A 90 4.86 8.73 -10.25
C PRO A 90 3.75 9.69 -9.80
N TYR A 91 3.94 10.97 -10.09
CA TYR A 91 2.97 12.03 -9.82
C TYR A 91 2.74 12.87 -11.09
N PRO A 92 1.62 13.62 -11.20
CA PRO A 92 1.37 14.51 -12.33
C PRO A 92 2.46 15.56 -12.49
N GLU A 93 2.97 15.75 -13.70
CA GLU A 93 4.09 16.68 -13.99
C GLU A 93 3.78 18.13 -13.58
N ASP A 94 2.51 18.53 -13.66
CA ASP A 94 2.01 19.85 -13.28
C ASP A 94 1.74 20.03 -11.78
N GLN A 95 1.97 18.99 -10.97
CA GLN A 95 1.79 18.98 -9.51
C GLN A 95 3.04 18.47 -8.78
N PRO A 96 4.20 19.18 -8.91
CA PRO A 96 5.46 18.75 -8.30
C PRO A 96 5.43 18.69 -6.77
N GLU A 97 4.50 19.39 -6.12
CA GLU A 97 4.26 19.33 -4.68
C GLU A 97 3.80 17.95 -4.20
N LEU A 98 3.30 17.09 -5.10
CA LEU A 98 2.89 15.72 -4.79
C LEU A 98 4.03 14.69 -4.88
N ALA A 99 5.25 15.12 -5.21
CA ALA A 99 6.42 14.26 -5.22
C ALA A 99 6.60 13.57 -3.86
N GLY A 100 6.90 12.27 -3.88
CA GLY A 100 7.03 11.47 -2.64
C GLY A 100 5.71 11.07 -1.99
N THR A 101 4.56 11.30 -2.64
CA THR A 101 3.28 10.73 -2.19
C THR A 101 3.35 9.21 -2.20
N THR A 102 3.21 8.60 -1.04
CA THR A 102 3.17 7.13 -0.86
C THR A 102 2.21 6.75 0.25
N SER A 103 1.90 5.48 0.38
CA SER A 103 1.11 4.94 1.50
C SER A 103 2.03 4.21 2.47
N VAL A 104 1.86 4.46 3.77
CA VAL A 104 2.47 3.68 4.83
C VAL A 104 1.40 2.89 5.58
N SER A 105 1.71 1.64 5.86
CA SER A 105 0.94 0.78 6.75
C SER A 105 1.87 0.08 7.72
N SER A 106 1.39 -0.21 8.92
CA SER A 106 2.17 -0.90 9.95
C SER A 106 1.60 -2.28 10.24
N SER A 107 2.47 -3.29 10.37
CA SER A 107 2.10 -4.54 11.06
C SER A 107 2.03 -4.29 12.57
N THR A 108 0.86 -4.49 13.16
CA THR A 108 0.66 -4.25 14.60
C THR A 108 0.65 -5.56 15.37
N LEU A 109 1.43 -5.60 16.46
CA LEU A 109 1.45 -6.73 17.39
C LEU A 109 0.45 -6.51 18.53
N PHE A 110 -0.36 -7.51 18.83
CA PHE A 110 -1.33 -7.46 19.92
C PHE A 110 -1.19 -8.65 20.85
N ILE A 111 -1.48 -8.44 22.14
CA ILE A 111 -1.64 -9.53 23.12
C ILE A 111 -3.15 -9.79 23.26
N PRO A 112 -3.66 -10.98 22.89
CA PRO A 112 -5.06 -11.30 23.05
C PRO A 112 -5.51 -11.16 24.51
N ALA A 113 -6.66 -10.53 24.75
CA ALA A 113 -7.18 -10.28 26.10
C ALA A 113 -7.39 -11.58 26.91
N ASN A 114 -7.68 -12.70 26.24
CA ASN A 114 -7.86 -14.01 26.84
C ASN A 114 -6.56 -14.84 26.97
N SER A 115 -5.40 -14.30 26.60
CA SER A 115 -4.12 -15.01 26.76
C SER A 115 -3.86 -15.36 28.22
N THR A 116 -3.41 -16.59 28.47
CA THR A 116 -2.94 -17.08 29.78
C THR A 116 -1.45 -16.82 30.00
N HIS A 117 -0.77 -16.18 29.04
CA HIS A 117 0.67 -15.92 29.04
C HIS A 117 0.97 -14.44 28.73
N LYS A 118 0.22 -13.51 29.33
CA LYS A 118 0.31 -12.07 29.00
C LYS A 118 1.68 -11.50 29.33
N GLU A 119 2.25 -11.89 30.47
CA GLU A 119 3.56 -11.42 30.91
C GLU A 119 4.67 -11.90 29.96
N GLN A 120 4.65 -13.17 29.54
CA GLN A 120 5.64 -13.69 28.59
C GLN A 120 5.49 -13.06 27.21
N ALA A 121 4.25 -12.86 26.74
CA ALA A 121 3.99 -12.17 25.49
C ALA A 121 4.48 -10.71 25.52
N TRP A 122 4.32 -10.03 26.67
CA TRP A 122 4.85 -8.68 26.87
C TRP A 122 6.37 -8.64 26.85
N GLU A 123 7.05 -9.57 27.52
CA GLU A 123 8.52 -9.68 27.46
C GLU A 123 9.01 -9.93 26.03
N PHE A 124 8.35 -10.80 25.28
CA PHE A 124 8.67 -11.04 23.87
C PHE A 124 8.46 -9.79 23.01
N MET A 125 7.35 -9.07 23.20
CA MET A 125 7.06 -7.85 22.44
C MET A 125 8.10 -6.75 22.73
N LYS A 126 8.52 -6.58 23.98
CA LYS A 126 9.62 -5.65 24.32
C LYS A 126 10.94 -6.04 23.68
N TYR A 127 11.26 -7.34 23.65
CA TYR A 127 12.46 -7.83 22.98
C TYR A 127 12.40 -7.53 21.48
N LEU A 128 11.33 -7.96 20.80
CA LEU A 128 11.18 -7.81 19.35
C LEU A 128 11.18 -6.34 18.91
N LEU A 129 10.67 -5.44 19.74
CA LEU A 129 10.64 -3.99 19.49
C LEU A 129 11.86 -3.22 20.05
N SER A 130 12.86 -3.92 20.59
CA SER A 130 14.17 -3.33 20.89
C SER A 130 14.89 -2.98 19.58
N SER A 131 15.81 -2.01 19.61
CA SER A 131 16.49 -1.52 18.41
C SER A 131 17.17 -2.66 17.64
N ASP A 132 18.04 -3.42 18.30
CA ASP A 132 18.82 -4.48 17.66
C ASP A 132 17.93 -5.59 17.09
N ALA A 133 16.97 -6.10 17.88
CA ALA A 133 16.07 -7.16 17.42
C ALA A 133 15.13 -6.70 16.29
N MET A 134 14.68 -5.44 16.31
CA MET A 134 13.87 -4.88 15.24
C MET A 134 14.68 -4.73 13.96
N ALA A 135 15.90 -4.19 14.05
CA ALA A 135 16.80 -4.05 12.92
C ALA A 135 17.07 -5.41 12.27
N GLU A 136 17.45 -6.42 13.07
CA GLU A 136 17.64 -7.80 12.59
C GLU A 136 16.38 -8.39 11.95
N PHE A 137 15.21 -8.24 12.58
CA PHE A 137 13.97 -8.81 12.09
C PHE A 137 13.49 -8.17 10.78
N THR A 138 13.57 -6.85 10.69
CA THR A 138 13.13 -6.09 9.51
C THR A 138 14.11 -6.27 8.35
N HIS A 139 15.42 -6.32 8.63
CA HIS A 139 16.42 -6.71 7.66
C HIS A 139 16.16 -8.11 7.08
N ALA A 140 15.97 -9.11 7.94
CA ALA A 140 15.75 -10.49 7.53
C ALA A 140 14.49 -10.70 6.69
N THR A 141 13.51 -9.79 6.79
CA THR A 141 12.23 -9.85 6.07
C THR A 141 12.11 -8.81 4.98
N SER A 142 13.15 -8.00 4.74
CA SER A 142 13.11 -6.82 3.87
C SER A 142 11.91 -5.92 4.17
N ASN A 143 11.57 -5.76 5.45
CA ASN A 143 10.58 -4.79 5.91
C ASN A 143 11.26 -3.50 6.37
N LEU A 144 10.47 -2.44 6.45
CA LEU A 144 10.92 -1.16 6.99
C LEU A 144 10.88 -1.17 8.52
N PRO A 145 11.88 -0.60 9.22
CA PRO A 145 11.83 -0.45 10.67
C PRO A 145 10.73 0.54 11.07
N SER A 146 9.97 0.20 12.12
CA SER A 146 8.98 1.13 12.69
C SER A 146 9.61 2.18 13.62
N ARG A 147 10.91 2.07 13.91
CA ARG A 147 11.69 3.08 14.63
C ARG A 147 12.41 3.99 13.63
N PRO A 148 12.09 5.29 13.58
CA PRO A 148 12.79 6.23 12.70
C PRO A 148 14.30 6.27 12.93
N SER A 149 14.76 6.04 14.18
CA SER A 149 16.18 6.00 14.51
C SER A 149 16.97 4.86 13.85
N LEU A 150 16.28 3.89 13.22
CA LEU A 150 16.89 2.77 12.51
C LEU A 150 16.89 2.97 10.99
N ALA A 151 16.30 4.04 10.45
CA ALA A 151 16.21 4.23 9.01
C ALA A 151 17.58 4.27 8.32
N ASP A 152 18.60 4.79 9.00
CA ASP A 152 19.99 4.88 8.54
C ASP A 152 20.89 3.78 9.14
N ASP A 153 20.32 2.67 9.66
CA ASP A 153 21.12 1.60 10.23
C ASP A 153 21.92 0.86 9.13
N PRO A 154 23.26 0.71 9.27
CA PRO A 154 24.10 0.05 8.26
C PRO A 154 23.72 -1.41 7.98
N ILE A 155 22.89 -2.04 8.82
CA ILE A 155 22.38 -3.39 8.55
C ILE A 155 21.65 -3.47 7.20
N TYR A 156 21.04 -2.38 6.72
CA TYR A 156 20.27 -2.38 5.47
C TYR A 156 21.12 -2.17 4.21
N ASP A 157 22.42 -1.85 4.35
CA ASP A 157 23.31 -1.53 3.22
C ASP A 157 23.42 -2.68 2.20
N ASP A 158 23.30 -3.93 2.65
CA ASP A 158 23.41 -5.12 1.80
C ASP A 158 22.11 -5.49 1.05
N LEU A 159 21.00 -4.83 1.36
CA LEU A 159 19.72 -5.00 0.65
C LEU A 159 19.69 -4.24 -0.69
N GLY A 160 20.70 -3.38 -0.92
CA GLY A 160 20.97 -2.72 -2.19
C GLY A 160 20.10 -1.49 -2.50
N ASP A 161 20.43 -0.83 -3.62
CA ASP A 161 19.84 0.45 -4.02
C ASP A 161 18.31 0.40 -4.18
N ALA A 162 17.76 -0.77 -4.56
CA ALA A 162 16.33 -0.99 -4.65
C ALA A 162 15.65 -0.78 -3.29
N PHE A 163 16.21 -1.35 -2.22
CA PHE A 163 15.66 -1.23 -0.87
C PHE A 163 15.70 0.21 -0.35
N ALA A 164 16.79 0.93 -0.66
CA ALA A 164 17.00 2.31 -0.24
C ALA A 164 15.87 3.26 -0.67
N VAL A 165 15.22 3.02 -1.81
CA VAL A 165 14.08 3.84 -2.28
C VAL A 165 12.93 3.82 -1.27
N TRP A 166 12.64 2.68 -0.65
CA TRP A 166 11.59 2.61 0.38
C TRP A 166 12.04 3.25 1.70
N LEU A 167 13.32 3.13 2.09
CA LEU A 167 13.85 3.84 3.26
C LEU A 167 13.74 5.36 3.08
N ASP A 168 14.17 5.88 1.94
CA ASP A 168 14.06 7.31 1.60
C ASP A 168 12.60 7.78 1.65
N SER A 169 11.67 6.93 1.19
CA SER A 169 10.25 7.24 1.19
C SER A 169 9.68 7.52 2.58
N LEU A 170 10.28 6.98 3.66
CA LEU A 170 9.88 7.23 5.05
C LEU A 170 10.13 8.66 5.52
N THR A 171 10.95 9.42 4.80
CA THR A 171 11.27 10.83 5.11
C THR A 171 10.37 11.82 4.40
N SER A 172 9.48 11.35 3.52
CA SER A 172 8.60 12.21 2.73
C SER A 172 7.52 12.87 3.60
N ASP A 173 7.34 14.18 3.45
CA ASP A 173 6.24 14.92 4.06
C ASP A 173 4.86 14.54 3.46
N ASN A 174 4.85 13.82 2.33
CA ASN A 174 3.65 13.44 1.60
C ASN A 174 3.20 11.99 1.87
N ILE A 175 3.79 11.31 2.86
CA ILE A 175 3.35 9.97 3.28
C ILE A 175 1.91 10.05 3.79
N GLN A 176 1.07 9.16 3.29
CA GLN A 176 -0.31 8.97 3.74
C GLN A 176 -0.41 7.69 4.55
N ALA A 177 -1.16 7.72 5.65
CA ALA A 177 -1.53 6.53 6.40
C ALA A 177 -3.05 6.40 6.42
N MET A 178 -3.55 5.17 6.33
CA MET A 178 -4.97 4.93 6.58
C MET A 178 -5.27 5.20 8.05
N ALA A 179 -6.35 5.94 8.33
CA ALA A 179 -6.74 6.23 9.69
C ALA A 179 -7.05 4.93 10.44
N SER A 180 -6.49 4.78 11.65
CA SER A 180 -6.86 3.71 12.57
C SER A 180 -8.23 4.03 13.18
N SER A 181 -9.30 3.72 12.45
CA SER A 181 -10.69 3.99 12.84
C SER A 181 -11.44 2.67 13.11
N PRO A 182 -12.38 2.63 14.08
CA PRO A 182 -13.35 1.53 14.18
C PRO A 182 -14.11 1.28 12.87
N LEU A 183 -14.25 2.33 12.06
CA LEU A 183 -14.92 2.32 10.77
C LEU A 183 -14.04 1.75 9.64
N ALA A 184 -12.74 1.53 9.88
CA ALA A 184 -11.78 1.23 8.82
C ALA A 184 -12.11 -0.04 8.05
N SER A 185 -12.65 -1.08 8.72
CA SER A 185 -13.06 -2.31 8.06
C SER A 185 -14.25 -2.09 7.13
N GLN A 186 -15.34 -1.49 7.65
CA GLN A 186 -16.54 -1.22 6.85
C GLN A 186 -16.22 -0.26 5.70
N TYR A 187 -15.49 0.82 5.97
CA TYR A 187 -15.10 1.77 4.94
C TYR A 187 -14.15 1.16 3.92
N GLY A 188 -13.28 0.23 4.33
CA GLY A 188 -12.42 -0.52 3.42
C GLY A 188 -13.21 -1.41 2.46
N GLU A 189 -14.22 -2.13 2.96
CA GLU A 189 -15.11 -2.97 2.16
C GLU A 189 -15.95 -2.13 1.17
N ASP A 190 -16.53 -1.03 1.63
CA ASP A 190 -17.32 -0.14 0.76
C ASP A 190 -16.44 0.56 -0.29
N ARG A 191 -15.18 0.92 0.05
CA ARG A 191 -14.19 1.41 -0.92
C ARG A 191 -13.84 0.37 -1.97
N ALA A 192 -13.64 -0.89 -1.57
CA ALA A 192 -13.34 -1.97 -2.51
C ALA A 192 -14.51 -2.18 -3.49
N THR A 193 -15.74 -2.16 -2.98
CA THR A 193 -16.96 -2.24 -3.80
C THR A 193 -17.05 -1.09 -4.79
N ALA A 194 -16.85 0.15 -4.32
CA ALA A 194 -16.86 1.33 -5.19
C ALA A 194 -15.77 1.25 -6.28
N PHE A 195 -14.57 0.77 -5.94
CA PHE A 195 -13.52 0.55 -6.93
C PHE A 195 -13.89 -0.50 -7.97
N GLU A 196 -14.50 -1.61 -7.58
CA GLU A 196 -14.95 -2.65 -8.52
C GLU A 196 -16.01 -2.12 -9.50
N GLU A 197 -16.99 -1.35 -9.02
CA GLU A 197 -18.00 -0.72 -9.87
C GLU A 197 -17.38 0.30 -10.85
N ILE A 198 -16.36 1.04 -10.40
CA ILE A 198 -15.60 1.97 -11.25
C ILE A 198 -14.79 1.21 -12.30
N ALA A 199 -14.05 0.17 -11.89
CA ALA A 199 -13.19 -0.62 -12.77
C ALA A 199 -13.99 -1.36 -13.85
N THR A 200 -15.18 -1.84 -13.50
CA THR A 200 -16.12 -2.48 -14.42
C THR A 200 -17.00 -1.49 -15.19
N GLN A 201 -16.79 -0.18 -14.99
CA GLN A 201 -17.53 0.92 -15.63
C GLN A 201 -19.06 0.87 -15.42
N VAL A 202 -19.51 0.28 -14.31
CA VAL A 202 -20.92 0.30 -13.88
C VAL A 202 -21.34 1.71 -13.48
N THR A 203 -20.42 2.48 -12.91
CA THR A 203 -20.63 3.86 -12.47
C THR A 203 -19.40 4.72 -12.75
N THR A 204 -19.56 6.04 -12.70
CA THR A 204 -18.42 6.96 -12.83
C THR A 204 -17.69 7.09 -11.49
N PRO A 205 -16.38 7.44 -11.49
CA PRO A 205 -15.66 7.75 -10.26
C PRO A 205 -16.37 8.78 -9.37
N ALA A 206 -16.88 9.85 -9.96
CA ALA A 206 -17.58 10.90 -9.22
C ALA A 206 -18.86 10.37 -8.56
N ASP A 207 -19.67 9.60 -9.29
CA ASP A 207 -20.93 9.07 -8.77
C ASP A 207 -20.70 8.00 -7.71
N ALA A 208 -19.75 7.07 -7.91
CA ALA A 208 -19.41 6.04 -6.92
C ALA A 208 -18.90 6.68 -5.62
N LEU A 209 -17.97 7.63 -5.72
CA LEU A 209 -17.39 8.26 -4.54
C LEU A 209 -18.38 9.16 -3.80
N ALA A 210 -19.31 9.83 -4.50
CA ALA A 210 -20.40 10.58 -3.87
C ALA A 210 -21.41 9.66 -3.15
N GLN A 211 -21.71 8.49 -3.73
CA GLN A 211 -22.53 7.47 -3.06
C GLN A 211 -21.82 6.92 -1.83
N LEU A 212 -20.53 6.63 -1.93
CA LEU A 212 -19.70 6.20 -0.81
C LEU A 212 -19.63 7.27 0.29
N ALA A 213 -19.51 8.56 -0.06
CA ALA A 213 -19.55 9.66 0.92
C ALA A 213 -20.89 9.66 1.68
N SER A 214 -21.99 9.48 0.95
CA SER A 214 -23.33 9.41 1.54
C SER A 214 -23.51 8.20 2.47
N ALA A 215 -22.93 7.05 2.10
CA ALA A 215 -22.94 5.85 2.94
C ALA A 215 -22.06 6.03 4.18
N ALA A 216 -20.86 6.57 4.03
CA ALA A 216 -19.90 6.78 5.12
C ALA A 216 -20.40 7.76 6.18
N ALA A 217 -21.28 8.71 5.80
CA ALA A 217 -21.94 9.60 6.75
C ALA A 217 -22.88 8.88 7.74
N SER A 218 -23.21 7.60 7.48
CA SER A 218 -24.07 6.77 8.34
C SER A 218 -23.31 5.75 9.20
N TYR A 219 -21.98 5.73 9.11
CA TYR A 219 -21.16 4.84 9.93
C TYR A 219 -21.25 5.18 11.42
N GLU A 220 -21.22 4.16 12.28
CA GLU A 220 -21.28 4.28 13.75
C GLU A 220 -20.00 3.78 14.44
#